data_AF-A0A2W0EC08-F1
#
_entry.id   AF-A0A2W0EC08-F1
#
_cell.length_a   1.000
_cell.length_b   1.000
_cell.length_c   1.000
_cell.angle_alpha   90.00
_cell.angle_beta   90.00
_cell.angle_gamma   90.00
#
_symmetry.space_group_name_H-M   'P 1'
#
loop_
_entity.id
_entity.type
_entity.pdbx_description
1 polymer ?
#
loop_
_entity_poly.entity_id
_entity_poly.type
_entity_poly.pdbx_seq_one_letter_code
_entity_poly.pdbx_strand_id
1 'polypeptide(L)'
;MDRSLLLPALLTALLLALLGGTSVMADSGVSSVNNATLLDSGAQYRGNFSVNQAAGDQQQQANVRAIAIGTEVGATTSVRQKITTPANPSMDATANIGGTSFSNGNGVLG
;
A
#
# COMPACT_ATOMS: atom_id res chain seq x y z
N MET A 1 33.52 -46.33 3.48
CA MET A 1 33.42 -44.87 3.30
C MET A 1 33.97 -44.21 4.54
N ASP A 2 35.09 -43.50 4.42
CA ASP A 2 35.82 -42.95 5.57
C ASP A 2 35.08 -41.78 6.22
N ARG A 3 34.82 -41.91 7.52
CA ARG A 3 34.08 -40.94 8.34
C ARG A 3 34.83 -39.61 8.55
N SER A 4 36.14 -39.59 8.28
CA SER A 4 37.00 -38.40 8.36
C SER A 4 36.76 -37.38 7.23
N LEU A 5 36.21 -37.82 6.10
CA LEU A 5 35.88 -36.97 4.95
C LEU A 5 34.43 -36.45 4.98
N LEU A 6 33.57 -37.06 5.79
CA LEU A 6 32.14 -36.74 5.89
C LEU A 6 31.88 -35.38 6.57
N LEU A 7 32.65 -35.04 7.60
CA LEU A 7 32.48 -33.79 8.36
C LEU A 7 32.85 -32.52 7.55
N PRO A 8 34.01 -32.44 6.87
CA PRO A 8 34.34 -31.27 6.05
C PRO A 8 33.43 -31.15 4.82
N ALA A 9 32.99 -32.26 4.24
CA ALA A 9 32.04 -32.26 3.12
C ALA A 9 30.66 -31.70 3.54
N LEU A 10 30.14 -32.11 4.70
CA LEU A 10 28.88 -31.60 5.24
C LEU A 10 28.96 -30.10 5.57
N LEU A 11 30.07 -29.66 6.16
CA LEU A 11 30.29 -28.25 6.48
C LEU A 11 30.37 -27.39 5.22
N THR A 12 31.11 -27.85 4.20
CA THR A 12 31.22 -27.14 2.91
C THR A 12 29.86 -27.06 2.21
N ALA A 13 29.06 -28.13 2.24
CA ALA A 13 27.70 -28.13 1.70
C ALA A 13 26.77 -27.16 2.45
N LEU A 14 26.89 -27.08 3.79
CA LEU A 14 26.11 -26.15 4.60
C LEU A 14 26.49 -24.69 4.34
N LEU A 15 27.78 -24.38 4.19
CA LEU A 15 28.23 -23.03 3.81
C LEU A 15 27.76 -22.65 2.40
N LEU A 16 27.82 -23.56 1.43
CA LEU A 16 27.28 -23.32 0.08
C LEU A 16 25.77 -23.09 0.10
N ALA A 17 25.03 -23.84 0.92
CA ALA A 17 23.59 -23.63 1.09
C ALA A 17 23.27 -22.28 1.75
N LEU A 18 24.07 -21.84 2.72
CA LEU A 18 23.87 -20.57 3.42
C LEU A 18 24.25 -19.36 2.56
N LEU A 19 25.29 -19.47 1.73
CA LEU A 19 25.71 -18.42 0.79
C LEU A 19 24.86 -18.40 -0.50
N GLY A 20 24.32 -19.54 -0.92
CA GLY A 20 23.43 -19.64 -2.08
C GLY A 20 21.99 -19.18 -1.80
N GLY A 21 21.60 -19.06 -0.53
CA GLY A 21 20.26 -18.66 -0.11
C GLY A 21 20.00 -17.15 -0.05
N THR A 22 20.99 -16.29 -0.33
CA THR A 22 20.87 -14.83 -0.12
C THR A 22 20.26 -14.06 -1.29
N SER A 23 19.87 -14.72 -2.39
CA SER A 23 19.37 -14.05 -3.61
C SER A 23 17.85 -13.78 -3.62
N VAL A 24 17.15 -13.98 -2.50
CA VAL A 24 15.70 -13.66 -2.38
C VAL A 24 15.48 -12.63 -1.27
N MET A 25 16.28 -11.56 -1.27
CA MET A 25 15.85 -10.31 -0.64
C MET A 25 15.28 -9.43 -1.73
N ALA A 26 13.97 -9.18 -1.65
CA ALA A 26 13.16 -8.26 -2.44
C ALA A 26 13.93 -7.48 -3.52
N ASP A 27 13.95 -8.01 -4.74
CA ASP A 27 14.51 -7.30 -5.91
C ASP A 27 13.63 -6.07 -6.21
N SER A 28 14.13 -4.90 -5.81
CA SER A 28 13.52 -3.61 -6.08
C SER A 28 13.52 -3.21 -7.57
N GLY A 29 14.20 -3.99 -8.42
CA GLY A 29 14.27 -3.78 -9.88
C GLY A 29 13.23 -4.56 -10.68
N VAL A 30 12.47 -5.48 -10.07
CA VAL A 30 11.35 -6.13 -10.74
C VAL A 30 10.21 -5.13 -10.88
N SER A 31 9.62 -5.02 -12.07
CA SER A 31 8.42 -4.21 -12.27
C SER A 31 7.31 -4.69 -11.33
N SER A 32 6.97 -3.86 -10.36
CA SER A 32 5.93 -4.14 -9.39
C SER A 32 4.59 -3.64 -9.93
N VAL A 33 3.61 -4.52 -10.04
CA VAL A 33 2.22 -4.13 -10.31
C VAL A 33 1.53 -3.84 -8.98
N ASN A 34 1.09 -2.60 -8.79
CA ASN A 34 0.37 -2.17 -7.60
C ASN A 34 -1.03 -1.72 -8.02
N ASN A 35 -2.04 -2.54 -7.75
CA ASN A 35 -3.42 -2.27 -8.14
C ASN A 35 -4.32 -2.12 -6.92
N ALA A 36 -5.09 -1.03 -6.86
CA ALA A 36 -6.13 -0.82 -5.87
C ALA A 36 -7.48 -0.73 -6.57
N THR A 37 -8.32 -1.77 -6.46
CA THR A 37 -9.67 -1.77 -7.04
C THR A 37 -10.73 -1.69 -5.94
N LEU A 38 -11.61 -0.71 -6.04
CA LEU A 38 -12.92 -0.71 -5.38
C LEU A 38 -13.98 -1.05 -6.42
N LEU A 39 -14.76 -2.10 -6.15
CA LEU A 39 -15.88 -2.51 -6.98
C LEU A 39 -17.11 -2.67 -6.07
N ASP A 40 -18.24 -2.11 -6.49
CA ASP A 40 -19.52 -2.18 -5.78
C ASP A 40 -19.44 -1.87 -4.27
N SER A 41 -18.52 -0.98 -3.89
CA SER A 41 -18.16 -0.72 -2.51
C SER A 41 -18.80 0.58 -2.01
N GLY A 42 -19.24 0.61 -0.75
CA GLY A 42 -19.85 1.80 -0.15
C GLY A 42 -21.16 2.25 -0.83
N ALA A 43 -21.80 1.37 -1.60
CA ALA A 43 -23.14 1.62 -2.11
C ALA A 43 -24.12 1.88 -0.94
N GLN A 44 -25.08 2.77 -1.16
CA GLN A 44 -26.11 3.14 -0.18
C GLN A 44 -25.57 3.69 1.15
N TYR A 45 -24.36 4.27 1.16
CA TYR A 45 -23.79 4.84 2.37
C TYR A 45 -24.74 5.87 2.98
N ARG A 46 -24.80 5.96 4.32
CA ARG A 46 -25.56 6.98 5.04
C ARG A 46 -24.66 7.72 6.01
N GLY A 47 -24.69 9.04 5.99
CA GLY A 47 -23.84 9.88 6.84
C GLY A 47 -22.48 10.17 6.20
N ASN A 48 -21.41 10.16 7.00
CA ASN A 48 -20.05 10.43 6.51
C ASN A 48 -19.40 9.13 6.05
N PHE A 49 -19.12 9.01 4.75
CA PHE A 49 -18.30 7.95 4.19
C PHE A 49 -17.00 8.55 3.65
N SER A 50 -15.87 7.89 3.90
CA SER A 50 -14.60 8.31 3.32
C SER A 50 -13.66 7.16 3.03
N VAL A 51 -12.92 7.24 1.92
CA VAL A 51 -11.93 6.26 1.51
C VAL A 51 -10.68 6.94 0.95
N ASN A 52 -9.50 6.52 1.41
CA ASN A 52 -8.23 6.86 0.78
C ASN A 52 -7.87 5.70 -0.16
N GLN A 53 -7.97 5.90 -1.46
CA GLN A 53 -7.59 4.89 -2.44
C GLN A 53 -6.22 5.23 -3.03
N ALA A 54 -5.22 4.44 -2.65
CA ALA A 54 -3.85 4.60 -3.09
C ALA A 54 -3.37 3.34 -3.81
N ALA A 55 -2.79 3.53 -4.99
CA ALA A 55 -1.98 2.53 -5.67
C ALA A 55 -0.61 3.13 -5.94
N GLY A 56 0.41 2.29 -5.83
CA GLY A 56 1.81 2.67 -5.96
C GLY A 56 2.49 2.97 -4.62
N ASP A 57 3.80 3.20 -4.67
CA ASP A 57 4.58 3.69 -3.55
C ASP A 57 4.40 5.20 -3.35
N GLN A 58 4.73 5.67 -2.15
CA GLN A 58 4.83 7.10 -1.85
C GLN A 58 3.50 7.85 -2.00
N GLN A 59 2.38 7.17 -1.75
CA GLN A 59 1.07 7.79 -1.70
C GLN A 59 0.85 8.43 -0.31
N GLN A 60 0.78 9.76 -0.26
CA GLN A 60 0.24 10.47 0.90
C GLN A 60 -1.12 11.06 0.55
N GLN A 61 -2.17 10.41 1.04
CA GLN A 61 -3.54 10.91 0.92
C GLN A 61 -4.03 11.32 2.30
N ALA A 62 -4.55 12.54 2.39
CA ALA A 62 -5.13 13.08 3.60
C ALA A 62 -6.58 13.46 3.30
N ASN A 63 -7.52 12.59 3.66
CA ASN A 63 -8.93 12.93 3.68
C ASN A 63 -9.21 13.75 4.94
N VAL A 64 -9.38 15.06 4.77
CA VAL A 64 -9.62 15.98 5.87
C VAL A 64 -10.99 16.61 5.72
N ARG A 65 -11.74 16.59 6.82
CA ARG A 65 -13.09 17.15 6.87
C ARG A 65 -13.27 17.99 8.12
N ALA A 66 -13.68 19.24 7.92
CA ALA A 66 -14.06 20.17 8.97
C ALA A 66 -15.58 20.37 8.88
N ILE A 67 -16.32 20.03 9.93
CA ILE A 67 -17.78 20.21 10.00
C ILE A 67 -18.11 21.10 11.19
N ALA A 68 -18.76 22.23 10.93
CA ALA A 68 -19.34 23.12 11.93
C ALA A 68 -20.86 23.16 11.73
N ILE A 69 -21.63 22.97 12.81
CA ILE A 69 -23.10 22.97 12.78
C ILE A 69 -23.60 23.87 13.92
N GLY A 70 -24.32 24.95 13.59
CA GLY A 70 -24.85 25.93 14.55
C GLY A 70 -24.57 27.39 14.15
N THR A 71 -25.03 28.34 14.95
CA THR A 71 -24.70 29.78 14.81
C THR A 71 -23.33 30.06 15.44
N GLU A 72 -22.48 30.83 14.75
CA GLU A 72 -21.16 31.29 15.22
C GLU A 72 -20.06 30.21 15.37
N VAL A 73 -20.21 29.04 14.72
CA VAL A 73 -19.20 27.99 14.73
C VAL A 73 -18.32 28.01 13.48
N GLY A 74 -17.00 27.95 13.69
CA GLY A 74 -16.00 27.79 12.65
C GLY A 74 -15.29 26.44 12.76
N ALA A 75 -15.02 25.80 11.62
CA ALA A 75 -14.17 24.63 11.54
C ALA A 75 -12.94 24.96 10.67
N THR A 76 -11.75 24.78 11.23
CA THR A 76 -10.48 25.08 10.53
C THR A 76 -9.64 23.83 10.48
N THR A 77 -9.06 23.56 9.31
CA THR A 77 -8.14 22.45 9.10
C THR A 77 -6.82 22.97 8.56
N SER A 78 -5.71 22.40 9.05
CA SER A 78 -4.37 22.62 8.51
C SER A 78 -3.76 21.26 8.21
N VAL A 79 -3.37 21.06 6.96
CA VAL A 79 -2.80 19.79 6.48
C VAL A 79 -1.38 20.08 6.00
N ARG A 80 -0.42 19.33 6.55
CA ARG A 80 0.99 19.37 6.11
C ARG A 80 1.39 17.98 5.67
N GLN A 81 1.59 17.80 4.37
CA GLN A 81 2.08 16.56 3.78
C GLN A 81 3.51 16.77 3.30
N LYS A 82 4.35 15.75 3.46
CA LYS A 82 5.76 15.80 3.07
C LYS A 82 6.22 14.42 2.65
N ILE A 83 6.58 14.29 1.37
CA ILE A 83 7.30 13.14 0.81
C ILE A 83 8.72 13.59 0.51
N THR A 84 9.71 12.74 0.82
CA THR A 84 11.14 13.04 0.62
C THR A 84 11.87 11.97 -0.18
N THR A 85 11.15 10.96 -0.62
CA THR A 85 11.64 9.88 -1.48
C THR A 85 11.15 10.12 -2.91
N PRO A 86 11.87 9.63 -3.94
CA PRO A 86 11.42 9.64 -5.33
C PRO A 86 10.61 8.37 -5.68
N ALA A 87 9.46 8.52 -6.33
CA ALA A 87 8.59 7.42 -6.79
C ALA A 87 9.35 6.35 -7.58
N ASN A 88 8.98 5.07 -7.42
CA ASN A 88 9.57 3.99 -8.22
C ASN A 88 9.08 4.07 -9.69
N PRO A 89 9.94 4.39 -10.67
CA PRO A 89 9.52 4.55 -12.07
C PRO A 89 9.24 3.22 -12.79
N SER A 90 9.68 2.10 -12.24
CA SER A 90 9.48 0.75 -12.80
C SER A 90 8.17 0.11 -12.35
N MET A 91 7.39 0.81 -11.53
CA MET A 91 6.13 0.34 -10.98
C MET A 91 4.95 0.68 -11.89
N ASP A 92 4.08 -0.30 -12.13
CA ASP A 92 2.80 -0.10 -12.79
C ASP A 92 1.72 0.06 -11.70
N ALA A 93 1.36 1.31 -11.43
CA ALA A 93 0.39 1.66 -10.39
C ALA A 93 -0.96 2.05 -11.01
N THR A 94 -2.01 1.30 -10.66
CA THR A 94 -3.38 1.57 -11.11
C THR A 94 -4.35 1.62 -9.94
N ALA A 95 -5.20 2.64 -9.89
CA ALA A 95 -6.33 2.70 -8.97
C ALA A 95 -7.63 2.77 -9.77
N ASN A 96 -8.58 1.88 -9.47
CA ASN A 96 -9.87 1.83 -10.16
C ASN A 96 -11.03 1.83 -9.17
N ILE A 97 -12.02 2.69 -9.42
CA ILE A 97 -13.33 2.63 -8.76
C ILE A 97 -14.35 2.27 -9.83
N GLY A 98 -15.07 1.17 -9.63
CA GLY A 98 -16.00 0.66 -10.63
C GLY A 98 -17.33 0.19 -10.05
N GLY A 99 -18.20 -0.26 -10.95
CA GLY A 99 -19.51 -0.79 -10.62
C GLY A 99 -20.41 0.28 -10.00
N THR A 100 -21.15 -0.12 -8.98
CA THR A 100 -22.10 0.71 -8.23
C THR A 100 -21.46 1.36 -6.99
N SER A 101 -20.12 1.46 -6.95
CA SER A 101 -19.41 2.04 -5.80
C SER A 101 -19.93 3.44 -5.48
N PHE A 102 -20.22 3.68 -4.21
CA PHE A 102 -20.80 4.92 -3.66
C PHE A 102 -22.13 5.39 -4.28
N SER A 103 -22.77 4.56 -5.10
CA SER A 103 -24.09 4.85 -5.67
C SER A 103 -25.15 4.88 -4.58
N ASN A 104 -26.24 5.62 -4.80
CA ASN A 104 -27.41 5.67 -3.91
C ASN A 104 -27.11 6.08 -2.46
N GLY A 105 -25.96 6.73 -2.21
CA GLY A 105 -25.58 7.23 -0.89
C GLY A 105 -26.30 8.52 -0.50
N ASN A 106 -26.41 8.74 0.80
CA ASN A 106 -27.02 9.92 1.39
C ASN A 106 -26.14 10.44 2.53
N GLY A 107 -25.50 11.58 2.31
CA GLY A 107 -24.59 12.19 3.28
C GLY A 107 -23.37 12.76 2.56
N VAL A 108 -22.19 12.65 3.17
CA VAL A 108 -20.97 13.27 2.64
C VAL A 108 -19.92 12.20 2.36
N LEU A 109 -19.57 12.06 1.08
CA LEU A 109 -18.52 11.19 0.54
C LEU A 109 -17.20 11.97 0.40
N GLY A 110 -16.08 11.38 0.81
CA GLY A 110 -14.73 11.97 0.71
C GLY A 110 -13.66 10.97 0.34
#